data_AF-A0A933SAL8-F1
#
_entry.id   AF-A0A933SAL8-F1
#
_cell.length_a   1.000
_cell.length_b   1.000
_cell.length_c   1.000
_cell.angle_alpha   90.00
_cell.angle_beta   90.00
_cell.angle_gamma   90.00
#
_symmetry.space_group_name_H-M   'P 1'
#
loop_
_entity.id
_entity.type
_entity.pdbx_description
1 polymer ?
#
loop_
_entity_poly.entity_id
_entity_poly.type
_entity_poly.pdbx_seq_one_letter_code
_entity_poly.pdbx_strand_id
1 'polypeptide(L)'
;MFRSALFARTARAFATLAASAALATGCSKSVAPPGETTAARERAVESAMPGARDIRGELRAFRARLTFVGTVVERAPGGRVRPGRQDTWFTYSTGDVGERLDTIPANARLVRVQWGNPRTGVVTEGSLPSVQPGANSFTLPSPTPEGGTATFRFYAGYRPSVWWAGPDPRAWPASPDGDGRAVTVTDWEPFATSPPWPSGGRGAFGPDSFAFVPAQRLPIPGQPERRTFYEIFGDRIWARSEGDSVHQGAIIVLVNGGFDRDSEYRPRVVAGDPALPSGWEGDLVRYSVLNAQGLIGSPIGFRYRFEVRPPGGGVLQSAMTTPYPVFDANSPFRSPNLFGYLHLTLPGKWYVQARAEDAQGQLSLAGSSLGDLVELVDSGGGSPADHAVRRSIVKFYARPPIR
;
A
#
# COMPACT_ATOMS: atom_id res chain seq x y z
N MET A 1 58.28 10.29 -19.17
CA MET A 1 59.18 10.21 -18.00
C MET A 1 58.76 11.26 -16.97
N PHE A 2 58.39 10.80 -15.78
CA PHE A 2 58.51 11.44 -14.45
C PHE A 2 58.13 12.92 -14.20
N ARG A 3 57.22 13.08 -13.22
CA ARG A 3 57.23 13.97 -12.02
C ARG A 3 55.82 14.55 -11.77
N SER A 4 55.23 14.59 -10.56
CA SER A 4 55.74 14.44 -9.20
C SER A 4 54.61 14.05 -8.24
N ALA A 5 54.99 13.36 -7.17
CA ALA A 5 54.19 13.04 -5.99
C ALA A 5 54.56 13.96 -4.80
N LEU A 6 53.72 13.86 -3.76
CA LEU A 6 53.88 14.30 -2.36
C LEU A 6 53.68 15.79 -2.02
N PHE A 7 52.70 16.06 -1.15
CA PHE A 7 52.97 16.40 0.26
C PHE A 7 51.74 16.22 1.15
N ALA A 8 51.96 15.70 2.36
CA ALA A 8 51.00 15.46 3.42
C ALA A 8 50.89 16.67 4.37
N ARG A 9 49.74 16.86 5.04
CA ARG A 9 49.67 17.03 6.52
C ARG A 9 48.24 17.18 7.06
N THR A 10 48.05 16.44 8.14
CA THR A 10 47.07 16.45 9.24
C THR A 10 46.63 17.81 9.82
N ALA A 11 45.35 17.92 10.23
CA ALA A 11 44.91 18.61 11.46
C ALA A 11 43.52 18.13 11.93
N ARG A 12 43.33 18.15 13.26
CA ARG A 12 42.31 17.50 14.10
C ARG A 12 41.08 18.37 14.43
N ALA A 13 39.95 17.67 14.62
CA ALA A 13 38.98 17.71 15.75
C ALA A 13 38.04 18.92 16.04
N PHE A 14 36.88 18.53 16.64
CA PHE A 14 35.71 19.26 17.19
C PHE A 14 34.60 19.58 16.16
N ALA A 15 33.30 19.30 16.37
CA ALA A 15 32.45 19.07 17.54
C ALA A 15 31.16 18.32 17.08
N THR A 16 30.72 17.23 17.71
CA THR A 16 29.71 17.13 18.80
C THR A 16 28.28 16.83 18.31
N LEU A 17 27.79 15.66 18.75
CA LEU A 17 26.41 15.17 18.91
C LEU A 17 25.28 15.70 18.01
N ALA A 18 24.75 14.79 17.18
CA ALA A 18 23.31 14.53 17.11
C ALA A 18 23.10 13.05 16.77
N ALA A 19 23.18 12.19 17.79
CA ALA A 19 22.71 10.81 17.68
C ALA A 19 21.17 10.83 17.66
N SER A 20 20.58 10.78 16.47
CA SER A 20 19.20 10.38 16.27
C SER A 20 19.24 9.09 15.46
N ALA A 21 19.29 7.97 16.17
CA ALA A 21 19.24 6.64 15.59
C ALA A 21 17.86 6.44 14.95
N ALA A 22 17.79 6.57 13.63
CA ALA A 22 16.66 6.11 12.84
C ALA A 22 16.69 4.57 12.77
N LEU A 23 16.19 3.92 13.82
CA LEU A 23 15.86 2.50 13.81
C LEU A 23 14.39 2.35 13.36
N ALA A 24 14.14 2.60 12.08
CA ALA A 24 12.98 2.06 11.40
C ALA A 24 13.34 0.65 10.89
N THR A 25 13.48 -0.29 11.81
CA THR A 25 13.58 -1.71 11.47
C THR A 25 12.25 -2.15 10.84
N GLY A 26 12.35 -2.89 9.74
CA GLY A 26 11.21 -3.41 9.00
C GLY A 26 10.21 -4.10 9.94
N CYS A 27 9.03 -3.52 10.08
CA CYS A 27 7.95 -4.10 10.87
C CYS A 27 7.26 -5.21 10.06
N SER A 28 7.91 -6.37 9.96
CA SER A 28 7.15 -7.63 9.94
C SER A 28 6.64 -7.86 11.37
N LYS A 29 5.47 -7.33 11.72
CA LYS A 29 4.82 -7.71 12.99
C LYS A 29 4.17 -9.08 12.80
N SER A 30 4.54 -10.03 13.65
CA SER A 30 3.86 -11.31 13.79
C SER A 30 2.37 -11.07 13.99
N VAL A 31 1.57 -11.59 13.06
CA VAL A 31 0.13 -11.75 13.24
C VAL A 31 -0.03 -12.79 14.35
N ALA A 32 -0.56 -12.38 15.50
CA ALA A 32 -0.96 -13.34 16.54
C ALA A 32 -1.95 -14.33 15.91
N PRO A 33 -1.90 -15.63 16.27
CA PRO A 33 -2.74 -16.64 15.65
C PRO A 33 -4.23 -16.29 15.84
N PRO A 34 -5.07 -16.52 14.81
CA PRO A 34 -6.50 -16.25 14.90
C PRO A 34 -7.13 -17.23 15.89
N GLY A 35 -7.69 -16.74 17.00
CA GLY A 35 -8.44 -17.58 17.96
C GLY A 35 -8.41 -17.13 19.42
N GLU A 36 -7.51 -16.23 19.83
CA GLU A 36 -7.53 -15.73 21.20
C GLU A 36 -8.71 -14.77 21.43
N THR A 37 -9.55 -15.10 22.41
CA THR A 37 -10.58 -14.18 22.91
C THR A 37 -9.91 -12.92 23.47
N THR A 38 -10.61 -11.78 23.45
CA THR A 38 -10.12 -10.52 24.03
C THR A 38 -9.59 -10.72 25.46
N ALA A 39 -10.24 -11.58 26.25
CA ALA A 39 -9.81 -11.95 27.59
C ALA A 39 -8.53 -12.80 27.65
N ALA A 40 -8.31 -13.71 26.69
CA ALA A 40 -7.05 -14.47 26.60
C ALA A 40 -5.88 -13.56 26.22
N ARG A 41 -6.13 -12.61 25.32
CA ARG A 41 -5.17 -11.57 24.93
C ARG A 41 -4.84 -10.61 26.06
N GLU A 42 -5.85 -10.21 26.86
CA GLU A 42 -5.67 -9.43 28.09
C GLU A 42 -4.77 -10.17 29.09
N ARG A 43 -5.03 -11.46 29.34
CA ARG A 43 -4.19 -12.27 30.25
C ARG A 43 -2.78 -12.49 29.71
N ALA A 44 -2.62 -12.71 28.40
CA ALA A 44 -1.32 -12.90 27.77
C ALA A 44 -0.46 -11.63 27.82
N VAL A 45 -1.07 -10.46 27.62
CA VAL A 45 -0.40 -9.16 27.78
C VAL A 45 -0.05 -8.89 29.24
N GLU A 46 -0.93 -9.22 30.18
CA GLU A 46 -0.63 -9.13 31.62
C GLU A 46 0.50 -10.09 32.04
N SER A 47 0.57 -11.29 31.47
CA SER A 47 1.58 -12.30 31.80
C SER A 47 2.91 -12.14 31.08
N ALA A 48 2.94 -11.51 29.90
CA ALA A 48 4.15 -11.31 29.10
C ALA A 48 4.96 -10.06 29.50
N MET A 49 4.49 -9.28 30.49
CA MET A 49 5.29 -8.20 31.05
C MET A 49 6.42 -8.80 31.90
N PRO A 50 7.70 -8.58 31.55
CA PRO A 50 8.81 -9.14 32.30
C PRO A 50 8.71 -8.68 33.75
N GLY A 51 8.93 -9.64 34.66
CA GLY A 51 8.79 -9.45 36.09
C GLY A 51 9.40 -8.13 36.53
N ALA A 52 8.59 -7.35 37.23
CA ALA A 52 9.03 -6.28 38.10
C ALA A 52 9.98 -6.87 39.15
N ARG A 53 11.24 -7.07 38.78
CA ARG A 53 12.34 -7.12 39.74
C ARG A 53 12.48 -5.72 40.29
N ASP A 54 11.70 -5.46 41.33
CA ASP A 54 12.11 -4.76 42.54
C ASP A 54 13.23 -3.70 42.34
N ILE A 55 12.98 -2.70 41.50
CA ILE A 55 13.66 -1.42 41.60
C ILE A 55 12.97 -0.72 42.77
N ARG A 56 13.37 -1.08 44.00
CA ARG A 56 12.94 -0.43 45.24
C ARG A 56 13.56 0.96 45.30
N GLY A 57 12.96 1.88 44.55
CA GLY A 57 13.36 3.27 44.54
C GLY A 57 12.90 3.95 43.27
N GLU A 58 11.91 4.82 43.40
CA GLU A 58 11.73 6.02 42.56
C GLU A 58 10.84 6.05 41.31
N LEU A 59 10.11 5.02 40.90
CA LEU A 59 9.07 5.24 39.88
C LEU A 59 7.68 4.81 40.35
N ARG A 60 6.92 5.83 40.79
CA ARG A 60 5.45 5.83 40.91
C ARG A 60 4.82 5.70 39.52
N ALA A 61 5.09 4.60 38.82
CA ALA A 61 4.61 4.38 37.47
C ALA A 61 3.10 4.09 37.52
N PHE A 62 2.28 5.12 37.34
CA PHE A 62 0.87 4.94 37.00
C PHE A 62 0.80 4.28 35.61
N ARG A 63 -0.16 3.36 35.43
CA ARG A 63 -0.42 2.74 34.13
C ARG A 63 -1.64 3.41 33.53
N ALA A 64 -1.54 3.80 32.28
CA ALA A 64 -2.66 4.35 31.55
C ALA A 64 -2.92 3.48 30.31
N ARG A 65 -4.18 3.09 30.11
CA ARG A 65 -4.67 2.26 29.00
C ARG A 65 -5.66 3.08 28.18
N LEU A 66 -5.35 3.30 26.91
CA LEU A 66 -6.35 3.80 25.97
C LEU A 66 -7.09 2.62 25.37
N THR A 67 -8.41 2.75 25.20
CA THR A 67 -9.25 1.77 24.52
C THR A 67 -9.84 2.41 23.28
N PHE A 68 -9.53 1.82 22.14
CA PHE A 68 -10.12 2.20 20.86
C PHE A 68 -11.10 1.13 20.42
N VAL A 69 -12.22 1.59 19.87
CA VAL A 69 -13.16 0.73 19.14
C VAL A 69 -13.15 1.18 17.69
N GLY A 70 -13.03 0.20 16.82
CA GLY A 70 -12.85 0.34 15.39
C GLY A 70 -13.20 -0.97 14.72
N THR A 71 -13.20 -0.99 13.40
CA THR A 71 -13.54 -2.21 12.68
C THR A 71 -12.25 -2.80 12.10
N VAL A 72 -12.00 -4.10 12.31
CA VAL A 72 -10.86 -4.85 11.76
C VAL A 72 -11.33 -5.65 10.58
N VAL A 73 -10.60 -5.53 9.48
CA VAL A 73 -10.62 -6.54 8.42
C VAL A 73 -9.52 -7.56 8.64
N GLU A 74 -9.88 -8.83 8.59
CA GLU A 74 -8.94 -9.94 8.58
C GLU A 74 -8.77 -10.51 7.16
N ARG A 75 -7.52 -10.76 6.77
CA ARG A 75 -7.19 -11.45 5.52
C ARG A 75 -6.98 -12.93 5.81
N ALA A 76 -7.83 -13.79 5.25
CA ALA A 76 -7.69 -15.24 5.39
C ALA A 76 -6.58 -15.79 4.47
N PRO A 77 -6.05 -17.00 4.78
CA PRO A 77 -5.22 -17.74 3.83
C PRO A 77 -5.91 -17.84 2.46
N GLY A 78 -5.22 -17.48 1.38
CA GLY A 78 -5.79 -17.44 0.02
C GLY A 78 -6.37 -16.08 -0.40
N GLY A 79 -6.18 -15.02 0.37
CA GLY A 79 -6.49 -13.65 -0.05
C GLY A 79 -7.97 -13.26 0.06
N ARG A 80 -8.84 -14.17 0.51
CA ARG A 80 -10.23 -13.86 0.85
C ARG A 80 -10.28 -12.93 2.05
N VAL A 81 -11.10 -11.90 1.93
CA VAL A 81 -11.30 -10.88 2.96
C VAL A 81 -12.63 -11.13 3.67
N ARG A 82 -12.66 -11.05 5.00
CA ARG A 82 -13.88 -11.18 5.80
C ARG A 82 -14.43 -9.80 6.20
N PRO A 83 -15.77 -9.62 6.23
CA PRO A 83 -16.39 -8.38 6.69
C PRO A 83 -15.92 -8.01 8.09
N GLY A 84 -15.78 -6.70 8.30
CA GLY A 84 -15.11 -6.16 9.45
C GLY A 84 -15.79 -6.49 10.79
N ARG A 85 -15.03 -7.12 11.70
CA ARG A 85 -15.43 -7.30 13.11
C ARG A 85 -15.10 -6.03 13.88
N GLN A 86 -15.99 -5.57 14.76
CA GLN A 86 -15.60 -4.58 15.77
C GLN A 86 -14.59 -5.22 16.72
N ASP A 87 -13.38 -4.67 16.76
CA ASP A 87 -12.35 -5.10 17.70
C ASP A 87 -12.07 -3.98 18.70
N THR A 88 -11.39 -4.35 19.78
CA THR A 88 -10.97 -3.42 20.80
C THR A 88 -9.45 -3.40 20.81
N TRP A 89 -8.87 -2.22 20.60
CA TRP A 89 -7.43 -2.03 20.65
C TRP A 89 -7.05 -1.31 21.91
N PHE A 90 -5.88 -1.66 22.42
CA PHE A 90 -5.30 -1.04 23.57
C PHE A 90 -3.93 -0.49 23.21
N THR A 91 -3.63 0.70 23.69
CA THR A 91 -2.24 1.14 23.84
C THR A 91 -1.99 1.51 25.27
N TYR A 92 -0.74 1.32 25.69
CA TYR A 92 -0.31 1.44 27.07
C TYR A 92 0.80 2.48 27.16
N SER A 93 0.79 3.24 28.24
CA SER A 93 1.93 4.06 28.64
C SER A 93 2.23 3.78 30.11
N THR A 94 3.51 3.52 30.41
CA THR A 94 4.01 3.28 31.76
C THR A 94 4.76 4.48 32.32
N GLY A 95 4.67 5.64 31.68
CA GLY A 95 5.38 6.86 32.12
C GLY A 95 6.86 6.90 31.75
N ASP A 96 7.47 5.78 31.36
CA ASP A 96 8.86 5.71 30.88
C ASP A 96 8.95 5.53 29.36
N VAL A 97 9.92 6.23 28.78
CA VAL A 97 10.16 6.40 27.35
C VAL A 97 10.66 5.07 26.74
N GLY A 98 9.73 4.25 26.25
CA GLY A 98 10.02 2.97 25.59
C GLY A 98 9.00 2.67 24.50
N GLU A 99 9.39 2.94 23.26
CA GLU A 99 8.62 3.00 22.01
C GLU A 99 7.88 1.70 21.62
N ARG A 100 6.66 1.48 22.12
CA ARG A 100 5.72 0.57 21.46
C ARG A 100 4.71 1.38 20.66
N LEU A 101 5.01 1.56 19.36
CA LEU A 101 4.08 2.17 18.43
C LEU A 101 2.97 1.18 18.11
N ASP A 102 1.84 1.34 18.80
CA ASP A 102 0.61 0.62 18.50
C ASP A 102 -0.07 1.27 17.28
N THR A 103 -0.77 0.46 16.50
CA THR A 103 -1.47 0.89 15.28
C THR A 103 -2.95 0.69 15.48
N ILE A 104 -3.75 1.72 15.23
CA ILE A 104 -5.21 1.67 15.29
C ILE A 104 -5.81 2.08 13.92
N PRO A 105 -7.01 1.62 13.56
CA PRO A 105 -7.70 2.09 12.36
C PRO A 105 -7.88 3.61 12.30
N ALA A 106 -7.86 4.24 11.12
CA ALA A 106 -8.20 5.66 10.90
C ALA A 106 -9.53 6.06 11.55
N ASN A 107 -10.52 5.18 11.42
CA ASN A 107 -11.87 5.37 11.94
C ASN A 107 -12.02 4.91 13.39
N ALA A 108 -10.95 4.44 14.02
CA ALA A 108 -11.01 4.00 15.40
C ALA A 108 -11.30 5.20 16.29
N ARG A 109 -12.35 5.07 17.08
CA ARG A 109 -12.71 6.06 18.08
C ARG A 109 -12.05 5.64 19.37
N LEU A 110 -11.29 6.54 19.96
CA LEU A 110 -10.99 6.41 21.38
C LEU A 110 -12.33 6.42 22.10
N VAL A 111 -12.61 5.41 22.92
CA VAL A 111 -13.87 5.29 23.67
C VAL A 111 -13.66 5.34 25.17
N ARG A 112 -12.43 5.04 25.63
CA ARG A 112 -12.12 5.01 27.05
C ARG A 112 -10.64 5.29 27.28
N VAL A 113 -10.37 6.04 28.34
CA VAL A 113 -9.04 6.14 28.98
C VAL A 113 -9.20 5.53 30.36
N GLN A 114 -8.37 4.55 30.69
CA GLN A 114 -8.34 3.95 32.01
C GLN A 114 -6.99 4.22 32.65
N TRP A 115 -7.03 4.96 33.75
CA TRP A 115 -5.91 5.07 34.67
C TRP A 115 -5.96 3.91 35.64
N GLY A 116 -4.80 3.35 35.95
CA GLY A 116 -4.66 2.29 36.95
C GLY A 116 -3.45 2.58 37.81
N ASN A 117 -3.68 2.81 39.09
CA ASN A 117 -2.64 2.61 40.10
C ASN A 117 -2.72 1.13 40.52
N PRO A 118 -1.65 0.34 40.34
CA PRO A 118 -1.66 -1.09 40.67
C PRO A 118 -1.97 -1.37 42.15
N ARG A 119 -1.91 -0.36 43.03
CA ARG A 119 -2.23 -0.50 44.45
C ARG A 119 -3.67 -0.16 44.82
N THR A 120 -4.37 0.68 44.06
CA THR A 120 -5.67 1.24 44.48
C THR A 120 -6.82 0.94 43.51
N GLY A 121 -6.53 0.45 42.29
CA GLY A 121 -7.57 0.02 41.34
C GLY A 121 -8.50 1.11 40.83
N VAL A 122 -8.18 2.39 41.07
CA VAL A 122 -9.05 3.52 40.69
C VAL A 122 -8.99 3.75 39.18
N VAL A 123 -10.12 3.54 38.51
CA VAL A 123 -10.32 3.87 37.10
C VAL A 123 -11.03 5.21 37.01
N THR A 124 -10.44 6.16 36.29
CA THR A 124 -11.07 7.47 36.01
C THR A 124 -11.19 7.63 34.50
N GLU A 125 -12.36 8.03 34.00
CA GLU A 125 -12.57 8.34 32.59
C GLU A 125 -12.27 9.83 32.33
N GLY A 126 -11.52 10.14 31.29
CA GLY A 126 -11.17 11.51 30.90
C GLY A 126 -11.79 11.93 29.57
N SER A 127 -11.71 13.21 29.23
CA SER A 127 -12.08 13.71 27.91
C SER A 127 -11.18 13.12 26.82
N LEU A 128 -11.78 12.76 25.70
CA LEU A 128 -11.14 11.97 24.66
C LEU A 128 -10.54 12.90 23.60
N PRO A 129 -9.21 12.91 23.39
CA PRO A 129 -8.65 13.66 22.27
C PRO A 129 -9.11 13.09 20.92
N SER A 130 -9.27 13.97 19.95
CA SER A 130 -9.50 13.57 18.55
C SER A 130 -8.26 12.87 18.01
N VAL A 131 -8.46 11.69 17.42
CA VAL A 131 -7.43 10.96 16.68
C VAL A 131 -7.36 11.50 15.26
N GLN A 132 -6.14 11.79 14.79
CA GLN A 132 -5.87 12.24 13.41
C GLN A 132 -5.17 11.12 12.62
N PRO A 133 -5.32 11.03 11.29
CA PRO A 133 -4.48 10.15 10.47
C PRO A 133 -2.98 10.47 10.65
N GLY A 134 -2.14 9.45 10.68
CA GLY A 134 -0.71 9.52 10.91
C GLY A 134 -0.26 9.18 12.33
N ALA A 135 0.94 9.63 12.68
CA ALA A 135 1.49 9.48 14.02
C ALA A 135 0.75 10.43 14.98
N ASN A 136 0.16 9.85 16.02
CA ASN A 136 -0.49 10.58 17.08
C ASN A 136 0.37 10.50 18.34
N SER A 137 0.43 11.62 19.07
CA SER A 137 1.01 11.68 20.40
C SER A 137 0.08 12.47 21.30
N PHE A 138 -0.38 11.87 22.39
CA PHE A 138 -1.19 12.55 23.40
C PHE A 138 -0.52 12.43 24.75
N THR A 139 -0.38 13.56 25.43
CA THR A 139 0.04 13.60 26.82
C THR A 139 -1.18 13.88 27.67
N LEU A 140 -1.59 12.93 28.48
CA LEU A 140 -2.73 13.08 29.38
C LEU A 140 -2.23 13.27 30.81
N PRO A 141 -2.78 14.21 31.59
CA PRO A 141 -2.48 14.33 33.00
C PRO A 141 -3.10 13.16 33.77
N SER A 142 -2.35 12.62 34.74
CA SER A 142 -2.88 11.62 35.67
C SER A 142 -3.93 12.29 36.57
N PRO A 143 -5.13 11.70 36.72
CA PRO A 143 -6.13 12.18 37.67
C PRO A 143 -5.80 11.79 39.12
N THR A 144 -4.71 11.07 39.38
CA THR A 144 -4.35 10.64 40.73
C THR A 144 -3.88 11.82 41.60
N PRO A 145 -4.10 11.79 42.92
CA PRO A 145 -3.64 12.86 43.83
C PRO A 145 -2.13 13.10 43.79
N GLU A 146 -1.35 12.13 43.30
CA GLU A 146 0.10 12.24 43.17
C GLU A 146 0.54 13.07 41.96
N GLY A 147 -0.37 13.37 41.02
CA GLY A 147 -0.06 14.06 39.76
C GLY A 147 0.74 13.20 38.77
N GLY A 148 1.16 13.81 37.65
CA GLY A 148 1.97 13.18 36.60
C GLY A 148 1.32 13.24 35.20
N THR A 149 2.02 12.74 34.19
CA THR A 149 1.52 12.69 32.80
C THR A 149 1.88 11.39 32.08
N ALA A 150 0.92 10.74 31.42
CA ALA A 150 1.17 9.64 30.49
C ALA A 150 1.27 10.17 29.07
N THR A 151 2.35 9.84 28.36
CA THR A 151 2.43 10.09 26.91
C THR A 151 2.14 8.80 26.15
N PHE A 152 1.17 8.85 25.25
CA PHE A 152 0.79 7.77 24.34
C PHE A 152 1.23 8.10 22.93
N ARG A 153 1.83 7.14 22.24
CA ARG A 153 2.23 7.27 20.84
C ARG A 153 1.68 6.11 20.04
N PHE A 154 0.89 6.39 19.01
CA PHE A 154 0.32 5.38 18.14
C PHE A 154 0.13 5.93 16.72
N TYR A 155 -0.02 5.05 15.74
CA TYR A 155 -0.32 5.44 14.36
C TYR A 155 -1.80 5.16 14.07
N ALA A 156 -2.54 6.14 13.58
CA ALA A 156 -3.88 5.98 13.05
C ALA A 156 -3.84 6.21 11.53
N GLY A 157 -4.74 5.62 10.74
CA GLY A 157 -4.77 5.85 9.29
C GLY A 157 -3.59 5.26 8.55
N TYR A 158 -3.60 3.92 8.43
CA TYR A 158 -2.56 3.22 7.70
C TYR A 158 -2.53 3.71 6.25
N ARG A 159 -1.35 4.02 5.73
CA ARG A 159 -1.25 4.36 4.30
C ARG A 159 -1.56 3.10 3.49
N PRO A 160 -2.45 3.18 2.48
CA PRO A 160 -2.76 2.00 1.69
C PRO A 160 -1.48 1.47 1.04
N SER A 161 -1.37 0.15 1.01
CA SER A 161 -0.29 -0.54 0.31
C SER A 161 -0.70 -0.86 -1.12
N VAL A 162 0.28 -0.90 -2.02
CA VAL A 162 0.07 -1.19 -3.44
C VAL A 162 1.08 -2.21 -3.93
N TRP A 163 0.65 -3.09 -4.82
CA TRP A 163 1.50 -4.01 -5.56
C TRP A 163 1.01 -4.14 -7.00
N TRP A 164 1.86 -4.72 -7.85
CA TRP A 164 1.54 -5.04 -9.24
C TRP A 164 0.85 -6.41 -9.31
N ALA A 165 -0.28 -6.46 -10.00
CA ALA A 165 -1.11 -7.65 -10.15
C ALA A 165 -1.39 -7.94 -11.64
N GLY A 166 -0.41 -7.63 -12.50
CA GLY A 166 -0.44 -7.96 -13.91
C GLY A 166 -0.33 -9.47 -14.18
N PRO A 167 -0.21 -9.87 -15.46
CA PRO A 167 -0.16 -11.28 -15.83
C PRO A 167 1.10 -11.96 -15.30
N ASP A 168 1.09 -13.29 -15.18
CA ASP A 168 2.33 -14.08 -15.14
C ASP A 168 2.73 -14.47 -16.57
N PRO A 169 3.79 -13.90 -17.16
CA PRO A 169 4.21 -14.24 -18.52
C PRO A 169 4.52 -15.72 -18.75
N ARG A 170 4.80 -16.50 -17.68
CA ARG A 170 5.04 -17.94 -17.81
C ARG A 170 3.77 -18.73 -18.17
N ALA A 171 2.60 -18.20 -17.81
CA ALA A 171 1.32 -18.81 -18.14
C ALA A 171 0.86 -18.47 -19.57
N TRP A 172 1.57 -17.59 -20.27
CA TRP A 172 1.20 -17.11 -21.60
C TRP A 172 1.92 -17.90 -22.70
N PRO A 173 1.30 -18.07 -23.88
CA PRO A 173 1.97 -18.72 -25.01
C PRO A 173 3.05 -17.79 -25.58
N ALA A 174 4.09 -18.39 -26.20
CA ALA A 174 5.11 -17.63 -26.90
C ALA A 174 4.49 -16.90 -28.10
N SER A 175 4.89 -15.66 -28.34
CA SER A 175 4.43 -14.91 -29.52
C SER A 175 5.00 -15.53 -30.80
N PRO A 176 4.22 -15.68 -31.88
CA PRO A 176 4.70 -16.26 -33.14
C PRO A 176 5.85 -15.50 -33.80
N ASP A 177 5.97 -14.20 -33.53
CA ASP A 177 7.05 -13.33 -34.02
C ASP A 177 8.30 -13.34 -33.13
N GLY A 178 8.30 -14.14 -32.06
CA GLY A 178 9.39 -14.21 -31.10
C GLY A 178 9.45 -13.04 -30.10
N ASP A 179 8.54 -12.05 -30.18
CA ASP A 179 8.50 -10.94 -29.22
C ASP A 179 7.73 -11.33 -27.95
N GLY A 180 8.39 -12.13 -27.11
CA GLY A 180 7.90 -12.45 -25.78
C GLY A 180 6.69 -13.38 -25.79
N ARG A 181 5.66 -13.02 -25.02
CA ARG A 181 4.51 -13.88 -24.69
C ARG A 181 3.21 -13.12 -24.92
N ALA A 182 2.36 -13.60 -25.81
CA ALA A 182 1.19 -12.84 -26.28
C ALA A 182 0.04 -13.73 -26.74
N VAL A 183 -1.16 -13.16 -26.78
CA VAL A 183 -2.32 -13.72 -27.50
C VAL A 183 -2.84 -12.70 -28.50
N THR A 184 -3.43 -13.17 -29.59
CA THR A 184 -4.13 -12.32 -30.56
C THR A 184 -5.61 -12.29 -30.22
N VAL A 185 -6.20 -11.11 -30.09
CA VAL A 185 -7.64 -10.93 -29.96
C VAL A 185 -8.25 -11.08 -31.36
N THR A 186 -9.05 -12.11 -31.53
CA THR A 186 -9.73 -12.38 -32.79
C THR A 186 -11.09 -11.70 -32.87
N ASP A 187 -11.68 -11.40 -31.72
CA ASP A 187 -12.93 -10.65 -31.60
C ASP A 187 -13.00 -9.93 -30.25
N TRP A 188 -13.16 -8.62 -30.26
CA TRP A 188 -13.21 -7.80 -29.06
C TRP A 188 -14.57 -7.84 -28.36
N GLU A 189 -15.66 -8.14 -29.08
CA GLU A 189 -17.02 -8.12 -28.51
C GLU A 189 -17.26 -9.27 -27.50
N PRO A 190 -17.04 -10.55 -27.84
CA PRO A 190 -17.03 -11.65 -26.88
C PRO A 190 -15.68 -11.81 -26.17
N PHE A 191 -14.67 -10.98 -26.48
CA PHE A 191 -13.29 -11.10 -26.02
C PHE A 191 -12.69 -12.49 -26.32
N ALA A 192 -12.71 -12.89 -27.59
CA ALA A 192 -12.14 -14.14 -28.07
C ALA A 192 -10.67 -13.96 -28.46
N THR A 193 -9.81 -14.92 -28.09
CA THR A 193 -8.38 -14.89 -28.42
C THR A 193 -7.85 -16.19 -29.00
N SER A 194 -6.79 -16.07 -29.80
CA SER A 194 -6.00 -17.19 -30.32
C SER A 194 -4.51 -16.99 -30.02
N PRO A 195 -3.86 -17.90 -29.27
CA PRO A 195 -4.47 -19.02 -28.51
C PRO A 195 -5.48 -18.56 -27.44
N PRO A 196 -6.29 -19.47 -26.86
CA PRO A 196 -7.26 -19.13 -25.83
C PRO A 196 -6.62 -18.39 -24.64
N TRP A 197 -7.38 -17.46 -24.05
CA TRP A 197 -6.92 -16.61 -22.96
C TRP A 197 -6.39 -17.45 -21.77
N PRO A 198 -5.15 -17.21 -21.31
CA PRO A 198 -4.56 -18.00 -20.23
C PRO A 198 -5.35 -17.91 -18.93
N SER A 199 -5.43 -19.03 -18.19
CA SER A 199 -6.10 -19.07 -16.86
C SER A 199 -5.44 -18.11 -15.86
N GLY A 200 -4.12 -17.94 -15.92
CA GLY A 200 -3.37 -16.94 -15.14
C GLY A 200 -3.59 -15.48 -15.56
N GLY A 201 -4.30 -15.24 -16.67
CA GLY A 201 -4.72 -13.91 -17.12
C GLY A 201 -6.14 -13.53 -16.70
N ARG A 202 -6.96 -14.47 -16.20
CA ARG A 202 -8.41 -14.24 -15.96
C ARG A 202 -8.72 -13.39 -14.73
N GLY A 203 -7.95 -13.52 -13.66
CA GLY A 203 -8.37 -12.99 -12.35
C GLY A 203 -8.30 -11.46 -12.20
N ALA A 204 -7.68 -10.74 -13.11
CA ALA A 204 -7.47 -9.30 -12.93
C ALA A 204 -7.50 -8.47 -14.22
N PHE A 205 -7.75 -9.08 -15.38
CA PHE A 205 -7.95 -8.40 -16.65
C PHE A 205 -8.80 -9.30 -17.59
N GLY A 206 -9.64 -8.71 -18.43
CA GLY A 206 -10.64 -9.44 -19.25
C GLY A 206 -12.04 -9.48 -18.62
N PRO A 207 -12.94 -10.38 -19.06
CA PRO A 207 -14.37 -10.37 -18.67
C PRO A 207 -14.62 -10.49 -17.17
N ASP A 208 -13.76 -11.22 -16.47
CA ASP A 208 -13.90 -11.46 -15.02
C ASP A 208 -13.35 -10.29 -14.17
N SER A 209 -12.80 -9.25 -14.80
CA SER A 209 -12.18 -8.09 -14.11
C SER A 209 -13.11 -7.36 -13.14
N PHE A 210 -14.42 -7.43 -13.37
CA PHE A 210 -15.43 -6.84 -12.50
C PHE A 210 -15.60 -7.57 -11.16
N ALA A 211 -15.21 -8.85 -11.09
CA ALA A 211 -15.44 -9.69 -9.92
C ALA A 211 -14.39 -9.50 -8.82
N PHE A 212 -13.33 -8.71 -9.05
CA PHE A 212 -12.21 -8.60 -8.13
C PHE A 212 -11.93 -7.17 -7.68
N VAL A 213 -12.21 -6.91 -6.40
CA VAL A 213 -11.76 -5.70 -5.70
C VAL A 213 -10.22 -5.66 -5.60
N PRO A 214 -9.62 -4.48 -5.41
CA PRO A 214 -8.17 -4.32 -5.28
C PRO A 214 -7.46 -5.30 -4.31
N ALA A 215 -8.04 -5.59 -3.14
CA ALA A 215 -7.43 -6.51 -2.17
C ALA A 215 -7.36 -7.99 -2.61
N GLN A 216 -8.19 -8.37 -3.59
CA GLN A 216 -8.27 -9.72 -4.14
C GLN A 216 -7.35 -9.93 -5.34
N ARG A 217 -6.83 -8.85 -5.94
CA ARG A 217 -5.88 -8.92 -7.06
C ARG A 217 -4.50 -9.24 -6.49
N LEU A 218 -4.13 -10.51 -6.47
CA LEU A 218 -2.87 -10.96 -5.85
C LEU A 218 -1.68 -10.78 -6.81
N PRO A 219 -0.45 -10.56 -6.28
CA PRO A 219 0.75 -10.67 -7.11
C PRO A 219 0.97 -12.11 -7.56
N ILE A 220 1.92 -12.33 -8.47
CA ILE A 220 2.29 -13.66 -8.94
C ILE A 220 2.66 -14.56 -7.74
N PRO A 221 2.06 -15.77 -7.59
CA PRO A 221 2.35 -16.67 -6.49
C PRO A 221 3.86 -16.95 -6.33
N GLY A 222 4.37 -16.81 -5.11
CA GLY A 222 5.79 -16.99 -4.79
C GLY A 222 6.71 -15.87 -5.29
N GLN A 223 6.18 -14.84 -5.96
CA GLN A 223 6.95 -13.73 -6.53
C GLN A 223 6.28 -12.37 -6.20
N PRO A 224 6.11 -12.02 -4.90
CA PRO A 224 5.37 -10.81 -4.49
C PRO A 224 6.01 -9.49 -4.94
N GLU A 225 7.31 -9.51 -5.26
CA GLU A 225 8.05 -8.34 -5.73
C GLU A 225 8.05 -8.21 -7.25
N ARG A 226 7.52 -9.20 -7.99
CA ARG A 226 7.56 -9.19 -9.45
C ARG A 226 6.49 -8.24 -9.99
N ARG A 227 6.95 -7.36 -10.89
CA ARG A 227 6.14 -6.26 -11.44
C ARG A 227 5.84 -6.60 -12.89
N THR A 228 4.56 -6.78 -13.19
CA THR A 228 4.09 -7.17 -14.52
C THR A 228 2.91 -6.31 -14.93
N PHE A 229 2.68 -6.24 -16.23
CA PHE A 229 1.64 -5.43 -16.84
C PHE A 229 1.25 -6.03 -18.19
N TYR A 230 0.12 -5.58 -18.73
CA TYR A 230 -0.26 -5.93 -20.10
C TYR A 230 0.18 -4.82 -21.05
N GLU A 231 0.52 -5.21 -22.27
CA GLU A 231 0.67 -4.30 -23.39
C GLU A 231 -0.37 -4.66 -24.45
N ILE A 232 -1.02 -3.67 -25.04
CA ILE A 232 -1.93 -3.82 -26.17
C ILE A 232 -1.36 -3.02 -27.35
N PHE A 233 -1.17 -3.69 -28.48
CA PHE A 233 -0.64 -3.11 -29.71
C PHE A 233 -1.23 -3.85 -30.91
N GLY A 234 -2.02 -3.14 -31.72
CA GLY A 234 -2.92 -3.77 -32.68
C GLY A 234 -3.90 -4.72 -32.00
N ASP A 235 -4.17 -5.87 -32.62
CA ASP A 235 -5.05 -6.92 -32.08
C ASP A 235 -4.31 -7.92 -31.18
N ARG A 236 -3.23 -7.52 -30.53
CA ARG A 236 -2.46 -8.40 -29.66
C ARG A 236 -2.35 -7.84 -28.26
N ILE A 237 -2.33 -8.76 -27.31
CA ILE A 237 -2.10 -8.49 -25.90
C ILE A 237 -0.87 -9.27 -25.48
N TRP A 238 0.14 -8.58 -24.95
CA TRP A 238 1.36 -9.18 -24.41
C TRP A 238 1.32 -9.20 -22.89
N ALA A 239 1.88 -10.26 -22.31
CA ALA A 239 2.22 -10.32 -20.91
C ALA A 239 3.66 -9.89 -20.70
N ARG A 240 3.86 -8.72 -20.10
CA ARG A 240 5.18 -8.11 -19.91
C ARG A 240 5.59 -8.10 -18.44
N SER A 241 6.90 -8.16 -18.20
CA SER A 241 7.55 -7.93 -16.93
C SER A 241 8.32 -6.62 -16.92
N GLU A 242 8.64 -6.14 -15.73
CA GLU A 242 9.63 -5.09 -15.55
C GLU A 242 10.93 -5.40 -16.30
N GLY A 243 11.47 -4.38 -16.96
CA GLY A 243 12.67 -4.46 -17.78
C GLY A 243 12.41 -4.87 -19.22
N ASP A 244 11.20 -5.36 -19.55
CA ASP A 244 10.84 -5.70 -20.92
C ASP A 244 10.80 -4.47 -21.83
N SER A 245 10.94 -4.74 -23.12
CA SER A 245 10.68 -3.75 -24.15
C SER A 245 9.27 -3.91 -24.70
N VAL A 246 8.67 -2.77 -25.05
CA VAL A 246 7.30 -2.65 -25.55
C VAL A 246 7.30 -1.79 -26.80
N HIS A 247 6.25 -1.90 -27.60
CA HIS A 247 6.07 -1.13 -28.82
C HIS A 247 5.72 0.32 -28.50
N GLN A 248 6.39 1.26 -29.16
CA GLN A 248 5.93 2.64 -29.23
C GLN A 248 4.58 2.66 -29.96
N GLY A 249 3.62 3.40 -29.42
CA GLY A 249 2.23 3.42 -29.87
C GLY A 249 1.34 2.40 -29.14
N ALA A 250 1.90 1.53 -28.30
CA ALA A 250 1.12 0.61 -27.50
C ALA A 250 0.36 1.30 -26.34
N ILE A 251 -0.65 0.60 -25.84
CA ILE A 251 -1.35 0.92 -24.59
C ILE A 251 -0.87 -0.05 -23.52
N ILE A 252 -0.33 0.48 -22.43
CA ILE A 252 0.02 -0.31 -21.24
C ILE A 252 -1.17 -0.35 -20.30
N VAL A 253 -1.59 -1.55 -19.91
CA VAL A 253 -2.63 -1.74 -18.89
C VAL A 253 -1.99 -2.07 -17.55
N LEU A 254 -2.22 -1.17 -16.59
CA LEU A 254 -1.69 -1.21 -15.25
C LEU A 254 -2.72 -1.86 -14.33
N VAL A 255 -2.49 -3.13 -14.01
CA VAL A 255 -3.32 -3.87 -13.07
C VAL A 255 -2.66 -3.87 -11.70
N ASN A 256 -3.34 -3.23 -10.75
CA ASN A 256 -2.84 -3.07 -9.39
C ASN A 256 -3.75 -3.79 -8.40
N GLY A 257 -3.11 -4.37 -7.39
CA GLY A 257 -3.75 -4.79 -6.15
C GLY A 257 -3.22 -3.95 -5.00
N GLY A 258 -3.93 -3.99 -3.89
CA GLY A 258 -3.59 -3.17 -2.74
C GLY A 258 -4.34 -3.59 -1.50
N PHE A 259 -3.83 -3.21 -0.34
CA PHE A 259 -4.46 -3.52 0.94
C PHE A 259 -4.48 -2.28 1.82
N ASP A 260 -5.62 -2.06 2.43
CA ASP A 260 -5.89 -0.98 3.35
C ASP A 260 -6.84 -1.47 4.44
N ARG A 261 -6.30 -1.75 5.61
CA ARG A 261 -7.02 -2.46 6.68
C ARG A 261 -8.21 -1.67 7.21
N ASP A 262 -8.14 -0.35 7.13
CA ASP A 262 -9.01 0.60 7.82
C ASP A 262 -9.85 1.47 6.88
N SER A 263 -9.68 1.32 5.57
CA SER A 263 -10.56 1.93 4.57
C SER A 263 -11.82 1.11 4.28
N GLU A 264 -12.96 1.80 4.25
CA GLU A 264 -14.17 1.29 3.62
C GLU A 264 -13.93 1.17 2.11
N TYR A 265 -14.37 0.09 1.49
CA TYR A 265 -14.35 -0.02 0.04
C TYR A 265 -15.57 0.68 -0.55
N ARG A 266 -15.34 1.88 -1.09
CA ARG A 266 -16.30 2.69 -1.85
C ARG A 266 -15.69 3.12 -3.18
N PRO A 267 -15.91 2.36 -4.26
CA PRO A 267 -15.41 2.74 -5.58
C PRO A 267 -16.14 4.00 -6.07
N ARG A 268 -15.52 4.75 -6.98
CA ARG A 268 -16.10 5.96 -7.57
C ARG A 268 -17.02 5.59 -8.73
N VAL A 269 -18.22 5.14 -8.42
CA VAL A 269 -19.22 4.69 -9.40
C VAL A 269 -20.52 5.47 -9.23
N VAL A 270 -21.00 6.08 -10.31
CA VAL A 270 -22.25 6.82 -10.40
C VAL A 270 -23.25 5.99 -11.19
N ALA A 271 -24.37 5.61 -10.59
CA ALA A 271 -25.37 4.67 -11.14
C ALA A 271 -25.92 5.02 -12.54
N GLY A 272 -25.83 6.28 -12.95
CA GLY A 272 -26.25 6.76 -14.28
C GLY A 272 -25.18 6.70 -15.37
N ASP A 273 -23.97 6.18 -15.10
CA ASP A 273 -22.94 6.10 -16.13
C ASP A 273 -23.30 5.05 -17.20
N PRO A 274 -23.43 5.43 -18.49
CA PRO A 274 -23.82 4.51 -19.56
C PRO A 274 -22.77 3.44 -19.86
N ALA A 275 -21.54 3.55 -19.34
CA ALA A 275 -20.52 2.52 -19.45
C ALA A 275 -20.68 1.40 -18.41
N LEU A 276 -21.63 1.53 -17.47
CA LEU A 276 -21.89 0.50 -16.49
C LEU A 276 -22.63 -0.70 -17.10
N PRO A 277 -22.23 -1.93 -16.78
CA PRO A 277 -22.95 -3.13 -17.22
C PRO A 277 -24.38 -3.17 -16.68
N SER A 278 -25.34 -3.65 -17.48
CA SER A 278 -26.72 -3.84 -17.00
C SER A 278 -26.78 -4.77 -15.77
N GLY A 279 -27.51 -4.36 -14.73
CA GLY A 279 -27.70 -5.17 -13.52
C GLY A 279 -26.52 -5.18 -12.54
N TRP A 280 -25.52 -4.32 -12.74
CA TRP A 280 -24.29 -4.31 -11.92
C TRP A 280 -24.54 -4.11 -10.42
N GLU A 281 -25.57 -3.34 -10.05
CA GLU A 281 -25.94 -3.07 -8.65
C GLU A 281 -26.50 -4.30 -7.93
N GLY A 282 -27.13 -5.22 -8.68
CA GLY A 282 -27.81 -6.39 -8.12
C GLY A 282 -26.91 -7.61 -7.94
N ASP A 283 -25.74 -7.64 -8.59
CA ASP A 283 -24.82 -8.79 -8.58
C ASP A 283 -23.46 -8.40 -7.98
N LEU A 284 -23.42 -8.41 -6.64
CA LEU A 284 -22.23 -8.08 -5.84
C LEU A 284 -21.06 -9.05 -6.04
N VAL A 285 -21.31 -10.25 -6.57
CA VAL A 285 -20.24 -11.24 -6.81
C VAL A 285 -19.58 -10.95 -8.14
N ARG A 286 -20.37 -10.76 -9.20
CA ARG A 286 -19.87 -10.50 -10.55
C ARG A 286 -19.30 -9.09 -10.71
N TYR A 287 -19.88 -8.10 -10.03
CA TYR A 287 -19.50 -6.69 -10.13
C TYR A 287 -18.96 -6.15 -8.81
N SER A 288 -18.25 -6.98 -8.06
CA SER A 288 -17.73 -6.64 -6.74
C SER A 288 -16.90 -5.35 -6.75
N VAL A 289 -16.13 -5.10 -7.81
CA VAL A 289 -15.27 -3.90 -7.96
C VAL A 289 -16.07 -2.60 -8.18
N LEU A 290 -17.32 -2.70 -8.61
CA LEU A 290 -18.18 -1.54 -8.84
C LEU A 290 -19.05 -1.21 -7.63
N ASN A 291 -19.21 -2.16 -6.72
CA ASN A 291 -20.11 -2.05 -5.59
C ASN A 291 -19.37 -1.69 -4.30
N ALA A 292 -19.97 -0.81 -3.49
CA ALA A 292 -19.50 -0.57 -2.14
C ALA A 292 -19.65 -1.83 -1.29
N GLN A 293 -18.62 -2.18 -0.50
CA GLN A 293 -18.60 -3.43 0.29
C GLN A 293 -18.27 -3.21 1.76
N GLY A 294 -18.28 -1.96 2.23
CA GLY A 294 -17.96 -1.67 3.62
C GLY A 294 -16.48 -1.91 3.93
N LEU A 295 -16.16 -2.21 5.19
CA LEU A 295 -14.78 -2.45 5.60
C LEU A 295 -14.33 -3.86 5.17
N ILE A 296 -13.63 -3.94 4.05
CA ILE A 296 -13.07 -5.18 3.46
C ILE A 296 -11.57 -5.08 3.16
N GLY A 297 -10.84 -4.18 3.80
CA GLY A 297 -9.38 -4.22 3.75
C GLY A 297 -8.81 -3.79 2.40
N SER A 298 -9.60 -3.07 1.59
CA SER A 298 -9.28 -2.77 0.20
C SER A 298 -9.17 -1.26 0.02
N PRO A 299 -8.14 -0.76 -0.69
CA PRO A 299 -8.18 0.62 -1.18
C PRO A 299 -9.38 0.78 -2.12
N ILE A 300 -9.87 2.00 -2.25
CA ILE A 300 -11.01 2.32 -3.13
C ILE A 300 -10.61 2.35 -4.60
N GLY A 301 -9.33 2.54 -4.87
CA GLY A 301 -8.79 2.59 -6.22
C GLY A 301 -7.30 2.90 -6.22
N PHE A 302 -6.79 3.20 -7.42
CA PHE A 302 -5.40 3.53 -7.65
C PHE A 302 -5.27 4.72 -8.57
N ARG A 303 -4.15 5.41 -8.45
CA ARG A 303 -3.70 6.42 -9.41
C ARG A 303 -2.34 6.02 -9.93
N TYR A 304 -1.96 6.56 -11.08
CA TYR A 304 -0.57 6.48 -11.50
C TYR A 304 -0.03 7.84 -11.95
N ARG A 305 1.29 7.92 -11.97
CA ARG A 305 2.05 8.92 -12.73
C ARG A 305 3.22 8.22 -13.38
N PHE A 306 3.81 8.86 -14.37
CA PHE A 306 4.97 8.33 -15.06
C PHE A 306 6.07 9.37 -15.24
N GLU A 307 7.27 8.86 -15.41
CA GLU A 307 8.45 9.56 -15.86
C GLU A 307 8.97 8.84 -17.11
N VAL A 308 9.31 9.59 -18.16
CA VAL A 308 9.97 9.05 -19.36
C VAL A 308 11.30 9.76 -19.58
N ARG A 309 12.31 8.97 -19.95
CA ARG A 309 13.64 9.42 -20.38
C ARG A 309 13.84 9.04 -21.84
N PRO A 310 13.50 9.93 -22.79
CA PRO A 310 13.76 9.70 -24.20
C PRO A 310 15.27 9.65 -24.49
N PRO A 311 15.72 8.92 -25.52
CA PRO A 311 17.13 8.92 -25.92
C PRO A 311 17.61 10.33 -26.29
N GLY A 312 18.66 10.81 -25.61
CA GLY A 312 19.22 12.15 -25.86
C GLY A 312 18.33 13.33 -25.43
N GLY A 313 17.19 13.06 -24.78
CA GLY A 313 16.25 14.07 -24.31
C GLY A 313 16.33 14.34 -22.80
N GLY A 314 15.62 15.38 -22.36
CA GLY A 314 15.38 15.64 -20.94
C GLY A 314 14.36 14.67 -20.32
N VAL A 315 14.22 14.74 -19.00
CA VAL A 315 13.21 13.97 -18.26
C VAL A 315 11.84 14.62 -18.45
N LEU A 316 10.82 13.82 -18.81
CA LEU A 316 9.43 14.27 -18.84
C LEU A 316 8.65 13.53 -17.75
N GLN A 317 7.84 14.27 -16.98
CA GLN A 317 7.05 13.72 -15.89
C GLN A 317 5.58 14.10 -16.05
N SER A 318 4.69 13.16 -15.76
CA SER A 318 3.26 13.40 -15.75
C SER A 318 2.76 13.90 -14.39
N ALA A 319 1.64 14.61 -14.42
CA ALA A 319 0.79 14.72 -13.23
C ALA A 319 0.22 13.34 -12.85
N MET A 320 -0.30 13.24 -11.62
CA MET A 320 -1.02 12.05 -11.16
C MET A 320 -2.39 11.96 -11.86
N THR A 321 -2.81 10.77 -12.25
CA THR A 321 -4.15 10.54 -12.81
C THR A 321 -5.26 10.73 -11.78
N THR A 322 -6.49 10.79 -12.25
CA THR A 322 -7.67 10.45 -11.45
C THR A 322 -7.61 8.97 -11.03
N PRO A 323 -8.31 8.58 -9.96
CA PRO A 323 -8.29 7.19 -9.52
C PRO A 323 -9.11 6.27 -10.43
N TYR A 324 -8.73 5.00 -10.48
CA TYR A 324 -9.48 3.89 -11.08
C TYR A 324 -9.71 2.77 -10.04
N PRO A 325 -10.86 2.10 -10.04
CA PRO A 325 -11.95 2.25 -11.00
C PRO A 325 -12.71 3.58 -10.85
N VAL A 326 -13.14 4.16 -11.96
CA VAL A 326 -14.03 5.33 -11.98
C VAL A 326 -15.08 5.17 -13.08
N PHE A 327 -16.34 5.43 -12.73
CA PHE A 327 -17.49 5.49 -13.62
C PHE A 327 -18.31 6.69 -13.18
N ASP A 328 -18.16 7.81 -13.88
CA ASP A 328 -18.83 9.06 -13.58
C ASP A 328 -19.11 9.80 -14.89
N ALA A 329 -20.36 9.73 -15.34
CA ALA A 329 -20.82 10.41 -16.55
C ALA A 329 -20.74 11.95 -16.45
N ASN A 330 -20.71 12.50 -15.22
CA ASN A 330 -20.60 13.94 -14.99
C ASN A 330 -19.15 14.42 -14.89
N SER A 331 -18.17 13.52 -14.94
CA SER A 331 -16.76 13.89 -14.91
C SER A 331 -16.37 14.64 -16.19
N PRO A 332 -15.75 15.83 -16.10
CA PRO A 332 -15.23 16.52 -17.29
C PRO A 332 -14.08 15.75 -17.96
N PHE A 333 -13.51 14.76 -17.28
CA PHE A 333 -12.45 13.88 -17.78
C PHE A 333 -12.97 12.50 -18.21
N ARG A 334 -14.29 12.33 -18.33
CA ARG A 334 -15.02 11.07 -18.63
C ARG A 334 -14.16 9.98 -19.27
N SER A 335 -13.66 9.08 -18.43
CA SER A 335 -12.80 7.96 -18.83
C SER A 335 -13.14 6.77 -17.95
N PRO A 336 -14.26 6.08 -18.23
CA PRO A 336 -14.69 4.95 -17.44
C PRO A 336 -13.67 3.81 -17.59
N ASN A 337 -13.01 3.44 -16.51
CA ASN A 337 -11.94 2.47 -16.53
C ASN A 337 -11.87 1.66 -15.24
N LEU A 338 -11.45 0.39 -15.35
CA LEU A 338 -11.15 -0.48 -14.20
C LEU A 338 -9.67 -0.46 -13.81
N PHE A 339 -8.81 -0.03 -14.74
CA PHE A 339 -7.36 -0.12 -14.68
C PHE A 339 -6.71 1.18 -15.13
N GLY A 340 -5.41 1.32 -14.89
CA GLY A 340 -4.64 2.40 -15.50
C GLY A 340 -4.33 2.07 -16.96
N TYR A 341 -4.53 3.02 -17.87
CA TYR A 341 -4.25 2.86 -19.29
C TYR A 341 -3.27 3.95 -19.73
N LEU A 342 -2.05 3.55 -20.09
CA LEU A 342 -0.98 4.47 -20.47
C LEU A 342 -0.63 4.31 -21.95
N HIS A 343 -0.86 5.35 -22.74
CA HIS A 343 -0.48 5.40 -24.16
C HIS A 343 0.99 5.81 -24.32
N LEU A 344 1.77 4.99 -25.01
CA LEU A 344 3.21 5.21 -25.19
C LEU A 344 3.51 6.00 -26.46
N THR A 345 3.51 7.32 -26.38
CA THR A 345 3.76 8.19 -27.56
C THR A 345 5.25 8.41 -27.84
N LEU A 346 6.11 8.23 -26.83
CA LEU A 346 7.54 8.50 -26.91
C LEU A 346 8.38 7.22 -26.72
N PRO A 347 9.47 7.04 -27.49
CA PRO A 347 10.45 5.99 -27.20
C PRO A 347 11.29 6.37 -25.97
N GLY A 348 11.90 5.37 -25.32
CA GLY A 348 12.82 5.59 -24.21
C GLY A 348 12.54 4.71 -23.00
N LYS A 349 13.16 5.06 -21.88
CA LYS A 349 12.96 4.34 -20.60
C LYS A 349 11.80 4.98 -19.84
N TRP A 350 10.81 4.17 -19.49
CA TRP A 350 9.61 4.58 -18.77
C TRP A 350 9.65 4.05 -17.34
N TYR A 351 9.24 4.89 -16.41
CA TYR A 351 9.05 4.56 -15.00
C TYR A 351 7.63 4.94 -14.62
N VAL A 352 6.82 3.98 -14.18
CA VAL A 352 5.43 4.22 -13.83
C VAL A 352 5.23 3.87 -12.36
N GLN A 353 4.73 4.83 -11.59
CA GLN A 353 4.40 4.62 -10.19
C GLN A 353 2.89 4.46 -10.03
N ALA A 354 2.46 3.36 -9.42
CA ALA A 354 1.09 3.20 -8.93
C ALA A 354 0.98 3.67 -7.48
N ARG A 355 -0.15 4.28 -7.12
CA ARG A 355 -0.47 4.67 -5.74
C ARG A 355 -1.89 4.24 -5.40
N ALA A 356 -2.03 3.50 -4.30
CA ALA A 356 -3.35 3.17 -3.78
C ALA A 356 -3.97 4.39 -3.08
N GLU A 357 -5.28 4.51 -3.16
CA GLU A 357 -6.10 5.54 -2.52
C GLU A 357 -7.10 4.90 -1.57
N ASP A 358 -7.24 5.46 -0.37
CA ASP A 358 -8.24 5.07 0.62
C ASP A 358 -9.55 5.88 0.47
N ALA A 359 -10.57 5.54 1.26
CA ALA A 359 -11.86 6.23 1.23
C ALA A 359 -11.80 7.70 1.68
N GLN A 360 -10.72 8.11 2.35
CA GLN A 360 -10.47 9.47 2.83
C GLN A 360 -9.59 10.27 1.85
N GLY A 361 -9.15 9.66 0.73
CA GLY A 361 -8.28 10.28 -0.26
C GLY A 361 -6.79 10.26 0.12
N GLN A 362 -6.39 9.55 1.18
CA GLN A 362 -4.99 9.32 1.51
C GLN A 362 -4.36 8.41 0.47
N LEU A 363 -3.14 8.76 0.06
CA LEU A 363 -2.40 8.02 -0.95
C LEU A 363 -1.19 7.30 -0.35
N SER A 364 -0.83 6.16 -0.94
CA SER A 364 0.41 5.42 -0.62
C SER A 364 1.68 6.26 -0.83
N LEU A 365 2.85 5.80 -0.40
CA LEU A 365 4.11 6.56 -0.49
C LEU A 365 4.46 7.02 -1.93
N ALA A 366 5.19 8.13 -2.06
CA ALA A 366 5.60 8.72 -3.34
C ALA A 366 7.11 9.04 -3.33
N GLY A 367 7.79 8.81 -4.46
CA GLY A 367 9.15 9.32 -4.70
C GLY A 367 9.13 10.75 -5.24
N SER A 368 10.25 11.46 -5.25
CA SER A 368 10.32 12.78 -5.91
C SER A 368 10.61 12.62 -7.41
N SER A 369 11.71 11.96 -7.74
CA SER A 369 12.11 11.51 -9.08
C SER A 369 11.97 10.00 -9.16
N LEU A 370 11.16 9.49 -10.10
CA LEU A 370 10.90 8.05 -10.19
C LEU A 370 12.13 7.32 -10.73
N GLY A 371 12.73 7.87 -11.78
CA GLY A 371 13.90 7.26 -12.41
C GLY A 371 15.10 7.23 -11.48
N ASP A 372 15.40 8.34 -10.79
CA ASP A 372 16.58 8.40 -9.92
C ASP A 372 16.41 7.48 -8.70
N LEU A 373 15.19 7.40 -8.15
CA LEU A 373 14.89 6.47 -7.07
C LEU A 373 15.07 5.01 -7.52
N VAL A 374 14.62 4.68 -8.73
CA VAL A 374 14.78 3.33 -9.29
C VAL A 374 16.25 2.99 -9.49
N GLU A 375 17.03 3.88 -10.10
CA GLU A 375 18.47 3.62 -10.32
C GLU A 375 19.25 3.56 -8.99
N LEU A 376 18.91 4.41 -8.01
CA LEU A 376 19.51 4.37 -6.68
C LEU A 376 19.28 3.03 -5.97
N VAL A 377 18.03 2.56 -5.96
CA VAL A 377 17.68 1.30 -5.28
C VAL A 377 18.20 0.08 -6.05
N ASP A 378 18.08 0.08 -7.38
CA ASP A 378 18.53 -1.03 -8.23
C ASP A 378 20.07 -1.18 -8.23
N SER A 379 20.81 -0.11 -7.92
CA SER A 379 22.28 -0.14 -7.74
C SER A 379 22.73 -0.54 -6.32
N GLY A 380 21.79 -0.92 -5.45
CA GLY A 380 22.06 -1.36 -4.07
C GLY A 380 22.09 -0.24 -3.03
N GLY A 381 21.76 1.01 -3.40
CA GLY A 381 21.61 2.13 -2.50
C GLY A 381 20.20 2.27 -1.91
N GLY A 382 19.91 3.49 -1.41
CA GLY A 382 18.59 3.86 -0.89
C GLY A 382 18.32 3.47 0.56
N SER A 383 17.45 4.22 1.22
CA SER A 383 16.93 3.92 2.57
C SER A 383 15.82 2.84 2.52
N PRO A 384 15.43 2.24 3.66
CA PRO A 384 14.28 1.33 3.70
C PRO A 384 12.98 1.94 3.15
N ALA A 385 12.79 3.25 3.31
CA ALA A 385 11.65 3.96 2.74
C ALA A 385 11.72 4.04 1.20
N ASP A 386 12.92 4.26 0.65
CA ASP A 386 13.15 4.27 -0.79
C ASP A 386 12.85 2.89 -1.40
N HIS A 387 13.32 1.83 -0.74
CA HIS A 387 13.01 0.45 -1.11
C HIS A 387 11.50 0.17 -1.06
N ALA A 388 10.77 0.71 -0.08
CA ALA A 388 9.32 0.56 -0.01
C ALA A 388 8.61 1.29 -1.17
N VAL A 389 9.03 2.50 -1.52
CA VAL A 389 8.49 3.25 -2.67
C VAL A 389 8.84 2.55 -3.98
N ARG A 390 10.06 2.02 -4.14
CA ARG A 390 10.52 1.33 -5.34
C ARG A 390 9.60 0.21 -5.79
N ARG A 391 8.99 -0.52 -4.83
CA ARG A 391 8.04 -1.63 -5.12
C ARG A 391 6.80 -1.17 -5.87
N SER A 392 6.41 0.10 -5.70
CA SER A 392 5.28 0.72 -6.40
C SER A 392 5.62 1.21 -7.80
N ILE A 393 6.89 1.10 -8.24
CA ILE A 393 7.37 1.60 -9.52
C ILE A 393 7.73 0.44 -10.44
N VAL A 394 7.22 0.46 -11.68
CA VAL A 394 7.64 -0.45 -12.75
C VAL A 394 8.48 0.30 -13.78
N LYS A 395 9.58 -0.33 -14.22
CA LYS A 395 10.49 0.17 -15.27
C LYS A 395 10.33 -0.65 -16.55
N PHE A 396 10.25 -0.02 -17.72
CA PHE A 396 10.24 -0.70 -19.02
C PHE A 396 10.77 0.20 -20.14
N TYR A 397 10.88 -0.32 -21.37
CA TYR A 397 11.48 0.40 -22.49
C TYR A 397 10.53 0.46 -23.69
N ALA A 398 10.10 1.65 -24.11
CA ALA A 398 9.34 1.83 -25.34
C ALA A 398 10.29 1.95 -26.53
N ARG A 399 10.11 1.11 -27.55
CA ARG A 399 10.94 1.08 -28.76
C ARG A 399 10.13 1.52 -29.98
N PRO A 400 10.73 2.28 -30.91
CA PRO A 400 10.10 2.56 -32.19
C PRO A 400 9.73 1.26 -32.92
N PRO A 401 8.66 1.25 -33.73
CA PRO A 401 8.34 0.10 -34.56
C PRO A 401 9.54 -0.25 -35.45
N ILE A 402 9.87 -1.54 -35.51
CA ILE A 402 10.88 -2.06 -36.44
C ILE A 402 10.28 -1.87 -37.84
N ARG A 403 10.94 -1.04 -38.66
CA ARG A 403 10.55 -0.81 -40.05
C ARG A 403 11.06 -1.93 -40.95
#